data_AF-A0A290SB24-F1
#
_entry.id   AF-A0A290SB24-F1
#
_cell.length_a   1.000
_cell.length_b   1.000
_cell.length_c   1.000
_cell.angle_alpha   90.00
_cell.angle_beta   90.00
_cell.angle_gamma   90.00
#
_symmetry.space_group_name_H-M   'P 1'
#
loop_
_entity.id
_entity.type
_entity.pdbx_description
1 polymer ?
#
loop_
_entity_poly.entity_id
_entity_poly.type
_entity_poly.pdbx_seq_one_letter_code
_entity_poly.pdbx_strand_id
1 'polypeptide(L)'
;MSAHEYVEQIKKMINALAENLSDTNNILLSDFEAIFEKIKVNIPIMAPMIGLPIVDDISLRSYFDLARKEYLSINPTQIDPADSLSKTKNKSWLTSRRKDAIKWNYTERYLRLLKKTGRSEKIINETSRSSEDIISKLGDPSSSDEFYVKGLVVGEVQSGKTGNFNAVINRAVDSGYGLIIILSGIMEDLRSQTQQRIESDVIGEGLDEESGKKGKKGVGNIARFGQLGNSEVKQVVSVTSVNSDFKKSLVDAEFSLNHTNILVCKKNVSVLKNLIVWLSDYVDKGKEQLNIPFLIIDDEADNASLNNEGSKGHEYASKINGHIRALLNLFHKKSYLGYTATPFANVLQDRNEQPTKDWPIKYKDKGENREKLLKQVDNIFPEDFIYLLNSPSNYIGAKQIFETLEVIDNKAEGEKIPLLASPVDDYISEFPTRVFDEDDL
;
A
#
# COMPACT_ATOMS: atom_id res chain seq x y z
N MET A 1 8.69 -24.30 26.06
CA MET A 1 9.30 -22.95 26.14
C MET A 1 10.68 -22.88 25.49
N SER A 2 11.48 -23.96 25.47
CA SER A 2 12.86 -23.94 24.96
C SER A 2 13.04 -23.62 23.46
N ALA A 3 12.20 -24.13 22.56
CA ALA A 3 12.42 -24.01 21.11
C ALA A 3 12.36 -22.55 20.59
N HIS A 4 11.41 -21.76 21.07
CA HIS A 4 11.28 -20.35 20.68
C HIS A 4 12.48 -19.51 21.17
N GLU A 5 12.95 -19.77 22.40
CA GLU A 5 14.13 -19.11 22.95
C GLU A 5 15.40 -19.47 22.16
N TYR A 6 15.54 -20.72 21.71
CA TYR A 6 16.61 -21.11 20.79
C TYR A 6 16.57 -20.33 19.48
N VAL A 7 15.39 -20.24 18.85
CA VAL A 7 15.20 -19.51 17.59
C VAL A 7 15.58 -18.03 17.75
N GLU A 8 15.17 -17.38 18.84
CA GLU A 8 15.53 -15.98 19.12
C GLU A 8 17.03 -15.77 19.32
N GLN A 9 17.71 -16.66 20.05
CA GLN A 9 19.16 -16.55 20.25
C GLN A 9 19.92 -16.81 18.95
N ILE A 10 19.51 -17.83 18.19
CA ILE A 10 20.11 -18.14 16.88
C ILE A 10 19.89 -16.97 15.92
N LYS A 11 18.71 -16.34 15.90
CA LYS A 11 18.41 -15.16 15.08
C LYS A 11 19.32 -13.98 15.42
N LYS A 12 19.62 -13.73 16.71
CA LYS A 12 20.60 -12.71 17.12
C LYS A 12 22.01 -13.02 16.62
N MET A 13 22.43 -14.29 16.69
CA MET A 13 23.73 -14.72 16.17
C MET A 13 23.81 -14.62 14.65
N ILE A 14 22.75 -14.98 13.92
CA ILE A 14 22.65 -14.77 12.48
C ILE A 14 22.83 -13.29 12.17
N ASN A 15 22.13 -12.39 12.88
CA ASN A 15 22.25 -10.95 12.66
C ASN A 15 23.70 -10.44 12.88
N ALA A 16 24.35 -10.83 13.97
CA ALA A 16 25.72 -10.43 14.26
C ALA A 16 26.74 -10.99 13.24
N LEU A 17 26.56 -12.24 12.80
CA LEU A 17 27.44 -12.87 11.81
C LEU A 17 27.22 -12.31 10.40
N ALA A 18 25.97 -11.98 10.08
CA ALA A 18 25.58 -11.30 8.85
C ALA A 18 26.23 -9.91 8.72
N GLU A 19 26.21 -9.12 9.80
CA GLU A 19 26.89 -7.81 9.84
C GLU A 19 28.41 -7.93 9.64
N ASN A 20 29.05 -8.99 10.13
CA ASN A 20 30.50 -9.18 9.96
C ASN A 20 30.91 -9.68 8.55
N LEU A 21 29.96 -10.20 7.77
CA LEU A 21 30.18 -10.61 6.37
C LEU A 21 29.89 -9.45 5.40
N SER A 22 29.51 -8.27 5.90
CA SER A 22 28.92 -7.19 5.11
C SER A 22 29.90 -6.25 4.40
N ASP A 23 31.21 -6.53 4.37
CA ASP A 23 32.17 -5.70 3.62
C ASP A 23 31.81 -5.58 2.12
N THR A 24 30.99 -6.50 1.59
CA THR A 24 30.48 -6.50 0.20
C THR A 24 28.96 -6.35 0.06
N ASN A 25 28.24 -5.97 1.12
CA ASN A 25 26.81 -5.66 1.09
C ASN A 25 25.87 -6.75 0.51
N ASN A 26 26.31 -8.00 0.26
CA ASN A 26 25.48 -9.05 -0.34
C ASN A 26 25.67 -10.39 0.38
N ILE A 27 24.84 -10.67 1.39
CA ILE A 27 24.67 -12.03 1.91
C ILE A 27 23.89 -12.85 0.90
N LEU A 28 24.48 -13.92 0.42
CA LEU A 28 23.87 -14.92 -0.45
C LEU A 28 23.25 -16.05 0.38
N LEU A 29 22.30 -16.78 -0.21
CA LEU A 29 21.71 -17.97 0.44
C LEU A 29 22.78 -19.02 0.80
N SER A 30 23.86 -19.11 0.02
CA SER A 30 25.01 -19.98 0.28
C SER A 30 25.77 -19.64 1.56
N ASP A 31 25.74 -18.38 2.00
CA ASP A 31 26.54 -17.94 3.16
C ASP A 31 25.94 -18.45 4.48
N PHE A 32 24.65 -18.81 4.47
CA PHE A 32 23.97 -19.33 5.66
C PHE A 32 24.48 -20.70 6.10
N GLU A 33 25.10 -21.49 5.23
CA GLU A 33 25.77 -22.73 5.68
C GLU A 33 27.03 -22.41 6.48
N ALA A 34 27.82 -21.43 6.05
CA ALA A 34 28.98 -20.99 6.82
C ALA A 34 28.56 -20.35 8.17
N ILE A 35 27.42 -19.65 8.20
CA ILE A 35 26.83 -19.14 9.44
C ILE A 35 26.36 -20.31 10.33
N PHE A 36 25.72 -21.33 9.77
CA PHE A 36 25.27 -22.49 10.52
C PHE A 36 26.43 -23.20 11.21
N GLU A 37 27.55 -23.46 10.52
CA GLU A 37 28.71 -24.11 11.11
C GLU A 37 29.27 -23.32 12.31
N LYS A 38 29.29 -21.98 12.23
CA LYS A 38 29.69 -21.12 13.36
C LYS A 38 28.69 -21.19 14.53
N ILE A 39 27.40 -21.25 14.25
CA ILE A 39 26.36 -21.33 15.27
C ILE A 39 26.35 -22.71 15.93
N LYS A 40 26.56 -23.78 15.15
CA LYS A 40 26.62 -25.16 15.59
C LYS A 40 27.67 -25.39 16.67
N VAL A 41 28.81 -24.71 16.57
CA VAL A 41 29.88 -24.79 17.58
C VAL A 41 29.54 -24.00 18.85
N ASN A 42 28.91 -22.83 18.71
CA ASN A 42 28.74 -21.87 19.81
C ASN A 42 27.46 -22.11 20.65
N ILE A 43 26.36 -22.52 20.01
CA ILE A 43 25.08 -22.71 20.71
C ILE A 43 25.15 -23.78 21.80
N PRO A 44 25.76 -24.97 21.59
CA PRO A 44 25.86 -25.98 22.64
C PRO A 44 26.64 -25.51 23.88
N ILE A 45 27.52 -24.52 23.73
CA ILE A 45 28.28 -23.92 24.84
C ILE A 45 27.44 -22.86 25.55
N MET A 46 26.78 -21.99 24.79
CA MET A 46 25.98 -20.88 25.32
C MET A 46 24.69 -21.34 26.00
N ALA A 47 23.99 -22.30 25.39
CA ALA A 47 22.63 -22.65 25.80
C ALA A 47 22.52 -23.13 27.26
N PRO A 48 23.42 -24.03 27.76
CA PRO A 48 23.41 -24.42 29.16
C PRO A 48 23.65 -23.25 30.13
N MET A 49 24.44 -22.24 29.74
CA MET A 49 24.73 -21.07 30.59
C MET A 49 23.51 -20.16 30.78
N ILE A 50 22.55 -20.20 29.86
CA ILE A 50 21.31 -19.43 29.91
C ILE A 50 20.08 -20.30 30.27
N GLY A 51 20.32 -21.52 30.76
CA GLY A 51 19.27 -22.43 31.23
C GLY A 51 18.52 -23.20 30.14
N LEU A 52 19.05 -23.22 28.90
CA LEU A 52 18.47 -23.99 27.80
C LEU A 52 19.03 -25.43 27.76
N PRO A 53 18.18 -26.44 27.46
CA PRO A 53 18.57 -27.84 27.45
C PRO A 53 19.43 -28.19 26.22
N ILE A 54 20.45 -29.03 26.37
CA ILE A 54 21.27 -29.47 25.23
C ILE A 54 20.39 -30.14 24.16
N VAL A 55 20.60 -29.75 22.91
CA VAL A 55 19.85 -30.25 21.74
C VAL A 55 20.79 -30.95 20.77
N ASP A 56 20.28 -31.96 20.07
CA ASP A 56 21.01 -32.66 19.01
C ASP A 56 21.15 -31.80 17.73
N ASP A 57 22.03 -32.22 16.83
CA ASP A 57 22.32 -31.51 15.58
C ASP A 57 21.09 -31.34 14.67
N ILE A 58 20.15 -32.29 14.66
CA ILE A 58 18.96 -32.25 13.80
C ILE A 58 18.00 -31.18 14.35
N SER A 59 17.76 -31.20 15.66
CA SER A 59 16.96 -30.19 16.36
C SER A 59 17.56 -28.80 16.21
N LEU A 60 18.89 -28.67 16.37
CA LEU A 60 19.60 -27.40 16.20
C LEU A 60 19.52 -26.88 14.76
N ARG A 61 19.65 -27.76 13.77
CA ARG A 61 19.47 -27.42 12.35
C ARG A 61 18.06 -26.93 12.07
N SER A 62 17.05 -27.60 12.61
CA SER A 62 15.65 -27.18 12.48
C SER A 62 15.39 -25.79 13.07
N TYR A 63 15.92 -25.51 14.27
CA TYR A 63 15.82 -24.18 14.89
C TYR A 63 16.58 -23.12 14.11
N PHE A 64 17.74 -23.46 13.56
CA PHE A 64 18.48 -22.58 12.68
C PHE A 64 17.72 -22.28 11.39
N ASP A 65 17.13 -23.29 10.75
CA ASP A 65 16.36 -23.10 9.52
C ASP A 65 15.13 -22.22 9.75
N LEU A 66 14.47 -22.36 10.90
CA LEU A 66 13.38 -21.48 11.31
C LEU A 66 13.86 -20.04 11.58
N ALA A 67 14.93 -19.88 12.36
CA ALA A 67 15.54 -18.58 12.64
C ALA A 67 16.04 -17.89 11.37
N ARG A 68 16.62 -18.65 10.42
CA ARG A 68 17.03 -18.18 9.10
C ARG A 68 15.82 -17.68 8.30
N LYS A 69 14.73 -18.45 8.25
CA LYS A 69 13.50 -18.04 7.56
C LYS A 69 12.92 -16.75 8.15
N GLU A 70 12.85 -16.65 9.47
CA GLU A 70 12.43 -15.42 10.15
C GLU A 70 13.36 -14.24 9.85
N TYR A 71 14.67 -14.44 9.95
CA TYR A 71 15.66 -13.43 9.61
C TYR A 71 15.50 -12.95 8.16
N LEU A 72 15.42 -13.89 7.23
CA LEU A 72 15.28 -13.60 5.80
C LEU A 72 13.98 -12.88 5.51
N SER A 73 12.86 -13.19 6.18
CA SER A 73 11.59 -12.50 5.99
C SER A 73 11.66 -10.99 6.24
N ILE A 74 12.62 -10.55 7.06
CA ILE A 74 12.89 -9.15 7.39
C ILE A 74 14.07 -8.61 6.57
N ASN A 75 15.04 -9.46 6.23
CA ASN A 75 16.31 -9.11 5.59
C ASN A 75 16.53 -9.88 4.28
N PRO A 76 16.05 -9.36 3.15
CA PRO A 76 16.21 -9.99 1.85
C PRO A 76 17.65 -9.94 1.34
N THR A 77 18.05 -10.96 0.59
CA THR A 77 19.42 -11.14 0.08
C THR A 77 19.70 -10.27 -1.14
N GLN A 78 18.74 -10.11 -2.05
CA GLN A 78 18.81 -9.28 -3.24
C GLN A 78 17.47 -8.56 -3.47
N ILE A 79 17.53 -7.34 -4.02
CA ILE A 79 16.38 -6.58 -4.47
C ILE A 79 16.75 -5.98 -5.81
N ASP A 80 16.03 -6.34 -6.86
CA ASP A 80 16.24 -5.77 -8.18
C ASP A 80 15.65 -4.35 -8.24
N PRO A 81 16.32 -3.40 -8.92
CA PRO A 81 15.79 -2.08 -9.23
C PRO A 81 14.39 -2.12 -9.83
N ALA A 82 13.43 -1.43 -9.22
CA ALA A 82 12.10 -1.30 -9.80
C ALA A 82 12.11 -0.69 -11.22
N ASP A 83 11.21 -1.17 -12.08
CA ASP A 83 11.08 -0.77 -13.48
C ASP A 83 9.87 0.14 -13.70
N SER A 84 9.89 0.99 -14.73
CA SER A 84 8.75 1.86 -15.03
C SER A 84 8.54 2.07 -16.53
N LEU A 85 7.27 2.04 -16.93
CA LEU A 85 6.77 2.49 -18.22
C LEU A 85 6.22 3.90 -18.05
N SER A 86 6.61 4.84 -18.90
CA SER A 86 6.13 6.24 -18.83
C SER A 86 5.80 6.78 -20.22
N LYS A 87 4.69 7.53 -20.33
CA LYS A 87 4.18 8.12 -21.57
C LYS A 87 5.12 9.18 -22.14
N THR A 88 5.72 9.98 -21.26
CA THR A 88 6.68 11.02 -21.66
C THR A 88 8.08 10.67 -21.18
N LYS A 89 9.08 10.89 -22.04
CA LYS A 89 10.50 10.88 -21.64
C LYS A 89 10.94 12.21 -21.03
N ASN A 90 9.99 13.08 -20.66
CA ASN A 90 10.28 14.42 -20.17
C ASN A 90 11.07 14.34 -18.86
N LYS A 91 11.98 15.30 -18.68
CA LYS A 91 12.75 15.41 -17.43
C LYS A 91 11.79 15.67 -16.28
N SER A 92 11.92 14.90 -15.21
CA SER A 92 11.12 15.07 -13.99
C SER A 92 11.26 16.48 -13.42
N TRP A 93 10.15 16.99 -12.84
CA TRP A 93 10.16 18.23 -12.07
C TRP A 93 11.07 18.15 -10.84
N LEU A 94 11.32 16.95 -10.32
CA LEU A 94 12.16 16.70 -9.15
C LEU A 94 13.65 16.66 -9.53
N THR A 95 14.16 17.79 -10.01
CA THR A 95 15.59 18.01 -10.31
C THR A 95 16.44 18.03 -9.03
N SER A 96 17.76 17.86 -9.14
CA SER A 96 18.66 17.95 -7.97
C SER A 96 18.47 19.24 -7.18
N ARG A 97 18.33 20.38 -7.86
CA ARG A 97 18.05 21.68 -7.21
C ARG A 97 16.73 21.67 -6.43
N ARG A 98 15.68 21.02 -6.95
CA ARG A 98 14.40 20.88 -6.24
C ARG A 98 14.54 19.94 -5.04
N LYS A 99 15.27 18.82 -5.19
CA LYS A 99 15.54 17.89 -4.08
C LYS A 99 16.25 18.57 -2.92
N ASP A 100 17.24 19.43 -3.21
CA ASP A 100 17.98 20.18 -2.19
C ASP A 100 17.15 21.29 -1.54
N ALA A 101 16.14 21.82 -2.25
CA ALA A 101 15.26 22.86 -1.74
C ALA A 101 14.12 22.32 -0.85
N ILE A 102 13.72 21.06 -1.04
CA ILE A 102 12.66 20.42 -0.25
C ILE A 102 13.26 19.91 1.07
N LYS A 103 12.64 20.27 2.19
CA LYS A 103 12.98 19.68 3.49
C LYS A 103 12.21 18.37 3.67
N TRP A 104 12.88 17.23 3.49
CA TRP A 104 12.31 15.88 3.53
C TRP A 104 11.97 15.37 4.95
N ASN A 105 11.32 16.20 5.76
CA ASN A 105 11.10 15.97 7.18
C ASN A 105 10.21 14.74 7.48
N TYR A 106 9.16 14.54 6.70
CA TYR A 106 8.27 13.39 6.83
C TYR A 106 8.98 12.12 6.34
N THR A 107 9.61 12.21 5.17
CA THR A 107 10.34 11.11 4.53
C THR A 107 11.47 10.59 5.42
N GLU A 108 12.30 11.47 5.97
CA GLU A 108 13.41 11.08 6.85
C GLU A 108 12.92 10.40 8.13
N ARG A 109 11.83 10.87 8.73
CA ARG A 109 11.23 10.23 9.91
C ARG A 109 10.73 8.83 9.59
N TYR A 110 10.11 8.66 8.43
CA TYR A 110 9.64 7.36 7.98
C TYR A 110 10.79 6.38 7.72
N LEU A 111 11.83 6.79 6.98
CA LEU A 111 13.00 5.95 6.73
C LEU A 111 13.74 5.58 8.03
N ARG A 112 13.82 6.50 8.99
CA ARG A 112 14.36 6.23 10.33
C ARG A 112 13.48 5.28 11.13
N LEU A 113 12.15 5.36 11.00
CA LEU A 113 11.22 4.40 11.59
C LEU A 113 11.47 3.00 11.02
N LEU A 114 11.60 2.86 9.70
CA LEU A 114 11.92 1.58 9.06
C LEU A 114 13.25 1.00 9.56
N LYS A 115 14.28 1.84 9.71
CA LYS A 115 15.56 1.41 10.30
C LYS A 115 15.39 0.93 11.74
N LYS A 116 14.61 1.66 12.55
CA LYS A 116 14.36 1.31 13.97
C LYS A 116 13.54 0.03 14.13
N THR A 117 12.65 -0.28 13.19
CA THR A 117 11.85 -1.52 13.20
C THR A 117 12.62 -2.72 12.64
N GLY A 118 13.92 -2.57 12.34
CA GLY A 118 14.80 -3.66 11.95
C GLY A 118 14.76 -4.01 10.46
N ARG A 119 14.24 -3.12 9.60
CA ARG A 119 14.33 -3.32 8.14
C ARG A 119 15.77 -3.18 7.68
N SER A 120 16.19 -4.05 6.75
CA SER A 120 17.53 -3.98 6.16
C SER A 120 17.77 -2.66 5.42
N GLU A 121 19.02 -2.21 5.38
CA GLU A 121 19.38 -0.98 4.65
C GLU A 121 19.04 -1.06 3.16
N LYS A 122 19.09 -2.27 2.57
CA LYS A 122 18.67 -2.50 1.18
C LYS A 122 17.19 -2.18 0.96
N ILE A 123 16.29 -2.69 1.82
CA ILE A 123 14.85 -2.39 1.72
C ILE A 123 14.62 -0.89 1.88
N ILE A 124 15.31 -0.26 2.84
CA ILE A 124 15.15 1.17 3.10
C ILE A 124 15.61 2.00 1.90
N ASN A 125 16.76 1.66 1.32
CA ASN A 125 17.30 2.32 0.14
C ASN A 125 16.40 2.13 -1.09
N GLU A 126 15.89 0.92 -1.32
CA GLU A 126 14.95 0.69 -2.42
C GLU A 126 13.61 1.41 -2.18
N THR A 127 13.08 1.40 -0.95
CA THR A 127 11.88 2.16 -0.60
C THR A 127 12.08 3.65 -0.83
N SER A 128 13.24 4.19 -0.42
CA SER A 128 13.61 5.58 -0.63
C SER A 128 13.68 5.90 -2.12
N ARG A 129 14.42 5.11 -2.91
CA ARG A 129 14.58 5.31 -4.35
C ARG A 129 13.26 5.18 -5.10
N SER A 130 12.54 4.08 -4.92
CA SER A 130 11.28 3.82 -5.62
C SER A 130 10.21 4.86 -5.32
N SER A 131 10.08 5.29 -4.06
CA SER A 131 9.15 6.38 -3.71
C SER A 131 9.57 7.73 -4.29
N GLU A 132 10.87 7.99 -4.42
CA GLU A 132 11.40 9.18 -5.11
C GLU A 132 11.05 9.15 -6.60
N ASP A 133 11.29 8.02 -7.25
CA ASP A 133 10.99 7.83 -8.68
C ASP A 133 9.49 7.90 -8.97
N ILE A 134 8.63 7.49 -8.04
CA ILE A 134 7.17 7.61 -8.16
C ILE A 134 6.74 9.06 -7.97
N ILE A 135 7.15 9.76 -6.90
CA ILE A 135 6.75 11.16 -6.68
C ILE A 135 7.25 12.06 -7.82
N SER A 136 8.41 11.75 -8.39
CA SER A 136 8.99 12.46 -9.53
C SER A 136 8.16 12.34 -10.81
N LYS A 137 7.26 11.36 -10.89
CA LYS A 137 6.34 11.12 -12.02
C LYS A 137 4.94 11.68 -11.77
N LEU A 138 4.58 11.97 -10.51
CA LEU A 138 3.35 12.71 -10.18
C LEU A 138 3.51 14.19 -10.57
N GLY A 139 2.43 14.97 -10.52
CA GLY A 139 2.48 16.39 -10.92
C GLY A 139 3.26 17.26 -9.91
N ASP A 140 3.92 18.33 -10.38
CA ASP A 140 4.63 19.27 -9.48
C ASP A 140 3.60 20.09 -8.67
N PRO A 141 3.47 19.89 -7.34
CA PRO A 141 2.50 20.63 -6.52
C PRO A 141 2.76 22.15 -6.52
N SER A 142 4.00 22.57 -6.74
CA SER A 142 4.42 23.97 -6.85
C SER A 142 4.20 24.56 -8.24
N SER A 143 3.73 23.78 -9.21
CA SER A 143 3.45 24.29 -10.56
C SER A 143 2.38 25.39 -10.54
N SER A 144 2.55 26.38 -11.40
CA SER A 144 1.51 27.35 -11.75
C SER A 144 0.43 26.74 -12.65
N ASP A 145 0.80 25.71 -13.40
CA ASP A 145 -0.04 25.09 -14.41
C ASP A 145 -0.93 24.01 -13.80
N GLU A 146 -2.11 23.84 -14.37
CA GLU A 146 -3.02 22.75 -14.05
C GLU A 146 -2.44 21.42 -14.51
N PHE A 147 -2.72 20.34 -13.77
CA PHE A 147 -2.31 19.01 -14.17
C PHE A 147 -3.30 17.95 -13.73
N TYR A 148 -3.38 16.90 -14.52
CA TYR A 148 -4.00 15.65 -14.13
C TYR A 148 -3.04 14.51 -14.50
N VAL A 149 -2.41 13.91 -13.48
CA VAL A 149 -1.47 12.80 -13.67
C VAL A 149 -2.06 11.50 -13.12
N LYS A 150 -2.06 10.44 -13.92
CA LYS A 150 -2.60 9.11 -13.61
C LYS A 150 -1.49 8.05 -13.69
N GLY A 151 -1.18 7.44 -12.56
CA GLY A 151 -0.19 6.38 -12.45
C GLY A 151 -0.74 5.09 -11.84
N LEU A 152 -0.08 3.97 -12.12
CA LEU A 152 -0.33 2.68 -11.45
C LEU A 152 0.98 2.12 -10.91
N VAL A 153 0.97 1.72 -9.64
CA VAL A 153 2.04 0.95 -9.02
C VAL A 153 1.58 -0.49 -8.88
N VAL A 154 2.34 -1.39 -9.49
CA VAL A 154 2.09 -2.82 -9.48
C VAL A 154 3.15 -3.49 -8.64
N GLY A 155 2.74 -4.34 -7.72
CA GLY A 155 3.66 -5.17 -6.96
C GLY A 155 2.95 -6.41 -6.46
N GLU A 156 3.67 -7.52 -6.34
CA GLU A 156 3.09 -8.78 -5.90
C GLU A 156 2.52 -8.67 -4.47
N VAL A 157 1.70 -9.64 -4.06
CA VAL A 157 1.18 -9.67 -2.68
C VAL A 157 2.36 -9.70 -1.71
N GLN A 158 2.40 -8.85 -0.68
CA GLN A 158 3.55 -8.70 0.24
C GLN A 158 4.87 -8.17 -0.36
N SER A 159 4.91 -7.68 -1.60
CA SER A 159 6.09 -7.04 -2.22
C SER A 159 6.54 -5.71 -1.56
N GLY A 160 5.93 -5.31 -0.44
CA GLY A 160 6.23 -4.04 0.21
C GLY A 160 5.44 -2.84 -0.32
N LYS A 161 4.41 -3.05 -1.17
CA LYS A 161 3.48 -2.00 -1.65
C LYS A 161 3.03 -1.02 -0.58
N THR A 162 2.60 -1.54 0.57
CA THR A 162 2.13 -0.74 1.69
C THR A 162 3.21 0.20 2.24
N GLY A 163 4.44 -0.28 2.37
CA GLY A 163 5.56 0.56 2.78
C GLY A 163 5.94 1.59 1.71
N ASN A 164 5.90 1.18 0.44
CA ASN A 164 6.18 2.08 -0.67
C ASN A 164 5.16 3.23 -0.76
N PHE A 165 3.85 2.97 -0.69
CA PHE A 165 2.87 4.05 -0.76
C PHE A 165 2.91 4.95 0.48
N ASN A 166 3.21 4.43 1.68
CA ASN A 166 3.49 5.27 2.86
C ASN A 166 4.69 6.19 2.62
N ALA A 167 5.76 5.70 1.97
CA ALA A 167 6.90 6.52 1.57
C ALA A 167 6.50 7.61 0.56
N VAL A 168 5.67 7.27 -0.44
CA VAL A 168 5.14 8.24 -1.41
C VAL A 168 4.29 9.30 -0.73
N ILE A 169 3.43 8.95 0.24
CA ILE A 169 2.63 9.92 1.00
C ILE A 169 3.55 10.87 1.79
N ASN A 170 4.56 10.34 2.51
CA ASN A 170 5.52 11.17 3.23
C ASN A 170 6.22 12.17 2.28
N ARG A 171 6.64 11.71 1.10
CA ARG A 171 7.24 12.58 0.07
C ARG A 171 6.26 13.59 -0.51
N ALA A 172 4.99 13.21 -0.69
CA ALA A 172 3.95 14.10 -1.18
C ALA A 172 3.69 15.24 -0.18
N VAL A 173 3.64 14.93 1.12
CA VAL A 173 3.55 15.94 2.19
C VAL A 173 4.74 16.89 2.14
N ASP A 174 5.97 16.35 2.12
CA ASP A 174 7.20 17.17 2.07
C ASP A 174 7.25 18.05 0.80
N SER A 175 6.74 17.55 -0.33
CA SER A 175 6.75 18.25 -1.61
C SER A 175 5.65 19.32 -1.74
N GLY A 176 4.65 19.33 -0.85
CA GLY A 176 3.61 20.37 -0.82
C GLY A 176 2.25 19.95 -1.36
N TYR A 177 1.92 18.65 -1.40
CA TYR A 177 0.54 18.21 -1.56
C TYR A 177 -0.29 18.62 -0.34
N GLY A 178 -1.36 19.38 -0.58
CA GLY A 178 -2.18 19.96 0.49
C GLY A 178 -3.33 19.05 0.94
N LEU A 179 -3.80 18.16 0.07
CA LEU A 179 -4.83 17.18 0.38
C LEU A 179 -4.44 15.82 -0.19
N ILE A 180 -4.44 14.79 0.67
CA ILE A 180 -4.16 13.41 0.29
C ILE A 180 -5.32 12.54 0.76
N ILE A 181 -5.93 11.79 -0.15
CA ILE A 181 -7.03 10.88 0.15
C ILE A 181 -6.61 9.47 -0.24
N ILE A 182 -6.61 8.58 0.75
CA ILE A 182 -6.34 7.17 0.57
C ILE A 182 -7.69 6.45 0.47
N LEU A 183 -7.96 5.85 -0.67
CA LEU A 183 -9.10 4.97 -0.89
C LEU A 183 -8.68 3.54 -0.56
N SER A 184 -9.16 3.00 0.55
CA SER A 184 -8.93 1.60 0.92
C SER A 184 -9.91 0.66 0.20
N GLY A 185 -9.94 -0.61 0.60
CA GLY A 185 -10.99 -1.54 0.20
C GLY A 185 -12.42 -1.12 0.63
N ILE A 186 -13.40 -1.95 0.26
CA ILE A 186 -14.83 -1.74 0.55
C ILE A 186 -15.15 -1.98 2.05
N MET A 187 -14.35 -2.82 2.71
CA MET A 187 -14.58 -3.29 4.09
C MET A 187 -14.01 -2.31 5.13
N GLU A 188 -14.71 -2.17 6.26
CA GLU A 188 -14.26 -1.32 7.38
C GLU A 188 -12.96 -1.79 8.00
N ASP A 189 -12.76 -3.11 8.13
CA ASP A 189 -11.55 -3.66 8.72
C ASP A 189 -10.30 -3.31 7.90
N LEU A 190 -10.40 -3.37 6.57
CA LEU A 190 -9.32 -2.95 5.67
C LEU A 190 -9.05 -1.46 5.79
N ARG A 191 -10.09 -0.62 5.85
CA ARG A 191 -9.95 0.83 6.07
C ARG A 191 -9.26 1.14 7.40
N SER A 192 -9.70 0.49 8.47
CA SER A 192 -9.17 0.65 9.82
C SER A 192 -7.69 0.25 9.90
N GLN A 193 -7.31 -0.87 9.29
CA GLN A 193 -5.91 -1.30 9.18
C GLN A 193 -5.06 -0.27 8.41
N THR A 194 -5.55 0.23 7.27
CA THR A 194 -4.86 1.28 6.50
C THR A 194 -4.72 2.56 7.33
N GLN A 195 -5.76 2.95 8.06
CA GLN A 195 -5.71 4.12 8.95
C GLN A 195 -4.68 3.96 10.07
N GLN A 196 -4.62 2.81 10.75
CA GLN A 196 -3.60 2.55 11.78
C GLN A 196 -2.18 2.69 11.24
N ARG A 197 -1.94 2.19 10.02
CA ARG A 197 -0.65 2.33 9.34
C ARG A 197 -0.35 3.79 9.01
N ILE A 198 -1.30 4.54 8.49
CA ILE A 198 -1.11 5.97 8.19
C ILE A 198 -0.90 6.81 9.46
N GLU A 199 -1.62 6.52 10.55
CA GLU A 199 -1.41 7.12 11.86
C GLU A 199 0.01 6.88 12.39
N SER A 200 0.54 5.66 12.21
CA SER A 200 1.90 5.29 12.62
C SER A 200 2.97 5.87 11.71
N ASP A 201 2.85 5.68 10.41
CA ASP A 201 3.96 5.78 9.45
C ASP A 201 4.05 7.13 8.75
N VAL A 202 3.00 7.95 8.85
CA VAL A 202 2.93 9.27 8.22
C VAL A 202 2.56 10.34 9.25
N ILE A 203 1.41 10.19 9.90
CA ILE A 203 0.84 11.23 10.77
C ILE A 203 1.63 11.33 12.08
N GLY A 204 2.03 10.20 12.67
CA GLY A 204 2.79 10.13 13.91
C GLY A 204 1.96 10.35 15.17
N GLU A 205 0.64 10.39 15.07
CA GLU A 205 -0.29 10.43 16.19
C GLU A 205 -1.57 9.67 15.89
N GLY A 206 -2.24 9.17 16.92
CA GLY A 206 -3.46 8.39 16.79
C GLY A 206 -4.01 7.94 18.14
N LEU A 207 -5.15 7.26 18.13
CA LEU A 207 -5.74 6.70 19.36
C LEU A 207 -4.92 5.53 19.87
N ASP A 208 -4.43 5.63 21.10
CA ASP A 208 -3.79 4.52 21.80
C ASP A 208 -4.86 3.54 22.30
N GLU A 209 -4.72 2.26 21.95
CA GLU A 209 -5.75 1.24 22.23
C GLU A 209 -5.86 0.94 23.73
N GLU A 210 -4.76 1.01 24.47
CA GLU A 210 -4.73 0.72 25.92
C GLU A 210 -5.31 1.88 26.74
N SER A 211 -4.92 3.12 26.43
CA SER A 211 -5.33 4.29 27.21
C SER A 211 -6.57 5.01 26.67
N GLY A 212 -7.01 4.71 25.44
CA GLY A 212 -8.11 5.39 24.75
C GLY A 212 -7.84 6.85 24.41
N LYS A 213 -6.61 7.34 24.63
CA LYS A 213 -6.22 8.75 24.42
C LYS A 213 -5.45 8.90 23.11
N LYS A 214 -5.57 10.08 22.50
CA LYS A 214 -4.73 10.44 21.36
C LYS A 214 -3.29 10.65 21.83
N GLY A 215 -2.35 9.95 21.22
CA GLY A 215 -0.94 9.96 21.59
C GLY A 215 -0.02 9.85 20.37
N LYS A 216 1.29 9.94 20.62
CA LYS A 216 2.30 9.76 19.57
C LYS A 216 2.36 8.28 19.13
N LYS A 217 2.54 8.04 17.84
CA LYS A 217 2.71 6.71 17.22
C LYS A 217 3.84 6.74 16.20
N GLY A 218 4.41 5.57 15.86
CA GLY A 218 5.40 5.37 14.79
C GLY A 218 6.39 6.53 14.59
N VAL A 219 6.25 7.31 13.51
CA VAL A 219 7.14 8.44 13.17
C VAL A 219 7.17 9.54 14.23
N GLY A 220 6.08 9.73 14.97
CA GLY A 220 6.02 10.64 16.12
C GLY A 220 6.85 10.16 17.32
N ASN A 221 7.22 8.88 17.38
CA ASN A 221 8.21 8.35 18.32
C ASN A 221 9.66 8.57 17.86
N ILE A 222 9.88 8.84 16.58
CA ILE A 222 11.20 9.25 16.06
C ILE A 222 11.45 10.72 16.39
N ALA A 223 10.50 11.58 16.04
CA ALA A 223 10.52 12.99 16.42
C ALA A 223 9.11 13.58 16.30
N ARG A 224 8.60 14.19 17.38
CA ARG A 224 7.29 14.87 17.38
C ARG A 224 7.25 16.04 16.39
N PHE A 225 6.09 16.28 15.81
CA PHE A 225 5.81 17.43 14.94
C PHE A 225 5.25 18.61 15.74
N GLY A 226 5.28 19.79 15.14
CA GLY A 226 4.70 21.01 15.68
C GLY A 226 5.35 21.45 16.99
N GLN A 227 4.62 22.25 17.76
CA GLN A 227 5.13 22.90 18.98
C GLN A 227 5.56 21.92 20.08
N LEU A 228 5.03 20.69 20.08
CA LEU A 228 5.40 19.65 21.04
C LEU A 228 6.69 18.91 20.67
N GLY A 229 7.32 19.26 19.54
CA GLY A 229 8.54 18.65 19.04
C GLY A 229 9.31 19.62 18.15
N ASN A 230 9.44 19.27 16.87
CA ASN A 230 10.06 20.16 15.89
C ASN A 230 9.03 21.16 15.36
N SER A 231 9.06 22.40 15.88
CA SER A 231 8.13 23.47 15.50
C SER A 231 8.24 23.92 14.05
N GLU A 232 9.35 23.63 13.36
CA GLU A 232 9.48 23.92 11.93
C GLU A 232 8.65 22.98 11.05
N VAL A 233 8.28 21.81 11.58
CA VAL A 233 7.52 20.79 10.84
C VAL A 233 6.08 20.80 11.32
N LYS A 234 5.18 21.33 10.49
CA LYS A 234 3.74 21.35 10.79
C LYS A 234 3.19 19.92 10.82
N GLN A 235 2.35 19.63 11.81
CA GLN A 235 1.61 18.38 11.91
C GLN A 235 0.55 18.31 10.81
N VAL A 236 0.48 17.19 10.09
CA VAL A 236 -0.63 16.87 9.18
C VAL A 236 -1.90 16.59 9.99
N VAL A 237 -3.04 17.05 9.47
CA VAL A 237 -4.35 16.88 10.10
C VAL A 237 -5.02 15.62 9.53
N SER A 238 -5.40 14.70 10.42
CA SER A 238 -6.22 13.54 10.08
C SER A 238 -7.69 13.87 10.26
N VAL A 239 -8.47 13.78 9.19
CA VAL A 239 -9.94 14.01 9.26
C VAL A 239 -10.69 12.74 9.64
N THR A 240 -10.09 11.58 9.36
CA THR A 240 -10.60 10.24 9.71
C THR A 240 -9.77 9.63 10.84
N SER A 241 -10.30 8.57 11.47
CA SER A 241 -9.61 7.85 12.54
C SER A 241 -9.88 6.35 12.45
N VAL A 242 -9.18 5.55 13.27
CA VAL A 242 -9.38 4.09 13.35
C VAL A 242 -10.86 3.75 13.58
N ASN A 243 -11.56 4.54 14.42
CA ASN A 243 -12.94 4.27 14.82
C ASN A 243 -13.99 5.01 13.97
N SER A 244 -13.59 5.90 13.06
CA SER A 244 -14.52 6.65 12.22
C SER A 244 -13.97 6.92 10.83
N ASP A 245 -14.71 6.43 9.84
CA ASP A 245 -14.66 6.92 8.47
C ASP A 245 -15.27 8.34 8.37
N PHE A 246 -15.19 8.95 7.20
CA PHE A 246 -15.64 10.31 6.95
C PHE A 246 -17.12 10.51 7.28
N LYS A 247 -17.39 11.44 8.21
CA LYS A 247 -18.74 11.89 8.58
C LYS A 247 -18.76 13.42 8.67
N LYS A 248 -19.55 14.08 7.82
CA LYS A 248 -19.61 15.56 7.72
C LYS A 248 -19.73 16.24 9.11
N SER A 249 -20.57 15.70 10.00
CA SER A 249 -20.81 16.25 11.35
C SER A 249 -19.60 16.26 12.29
N LEU A 250 -18.56 15.46 12.05
CA LEU A 250 -17.37 15.38 12.91
C LEU A 250 -16.25 16.35 12.46
N VAL A 251 -16.36 16.91 11.25
CA VAL A 251 -15.23 17.53 10.55
C VAL A 251 -15.21 19.05 10.69
N ASP A 252 -16.36 19.67 10.94
CA ASP A 252 -16.55 21.13 10.93
C ASP A 252 -15.82 21.89 12.06
N ALA A 253 -15.15 21.21 12.99
CA ALA A 253 -14.42 21.84 14.11
C ALA A 253 -12.90 21.98 13.90
N GLU A 254 -12.27 21.11 13.10
CA GLU A 254 -10.79 21.03 12.99
C GLU A 254 -10.25 21.10 11.56
N PHE A 255 -11.11 20.94 10.55
CA PHE A 255 -10.65 20.96 9.16
C PHE A 255 -10.47 22.37 8.61
N SER A 256 -9.29 22.61 8.06
CA SER A 256 -9.01 23.77 7.22
C SER A 256 -8.17 23.34 6.03
N LEU A 257 -8.56 23.77 4.84
CA LEU A 257 -7.77 23.61 3.62
C LEU A 257 -6.43 24.36 3.64
N ASN A 258 -6.18 25.19 4.66
CA ASN A 258 -4.89 25.86 4.89
C ASN A 258 -3.85 24.94 5.56
N HIS A 259 -4.26 23.77 6.05
CA HIS A 259 -3.38 22.73 6.55
C HIS A 259 -3.22 21.61 5.53
N THR A 260 -2.16 20.81 5.67
CA THR A 260 -2.06 19.55 4.92
C THR A 260 -2.97 18.52 5.57
N ASN A 261 -3.94 18.01 4.81
CA ASN A 261 -4.95 17.10 5.30
C ASN A 261 -4.79 15.70 4.70
N ILE A 262 -4.96 14.68 5.53
CA ILE A 262 -4.97 13.28 5.12
C ILE A 262 -6.29 12.62 5.53
N LEU A 263 -6.88 11.86 4.61
CA LEU A 263 -8.09 11.08 4.84
C LEU A 263 -7.89 9.64 4.38
N VAL A 264 -8.38 8.68 5.16
CA VAL A 264 -8.47 7.27 4.77
C VAL A 264 -9.95 6.89 4.71
N CYS A 265 -10.45 6.64 3.51
CA CYS A 265 -11.86 6.41 3.24
C CYS A 265 -12.08 5.07 2.54
N LYS A 266 -13.22 4.43 2.82
CA LYS A 266 -13.65 3.27 2.03
C LYS A 266 -14.07 3.67 0.62
N LYS A 267 -13.91 2.74 -0.31
CA LYS A 267 -14.59 2.77 -1.63
C LYS A 267 -16.08 2.48 -1.47
N ASN A 268 -16.79 3.45 -0.92
CA ASN A 268 -18.21 3.35 -0.63
C ASN A 268 -18.95 4.55 -1.20
N VAL A 269 -20.06 4.31 -1.90
CA VAL A 269 -20.88 5.36 -2.56
C VAL A 269 -21.29 6.46 -1.58
N SER A 270 -21.76 6.10 -0.38
CA SER A 270 -22.22 7.07 0.61
C SER A 270 -21.07 7.90 1.18
N VAL A 271 -19.92 7.27 1.45
CA VAL A 271 -18.72 7.95 1.98
C VAL A 271 -18.17 8.94 0.96
N LEU A 272 -17.94 8.48 -0.28
CA LEU A 272 -17.45 9.32 -1.36
C LEU A 272 -18.42 10.46 -1.68
N LYS A 273 -19.73 10.19 -1.69
CA LYS A 273 -20.75 11.24 -1.84
C LYS A 273 -20.58 12.32 -0.78
N ASN A 274 -20.51 11.93 0.49
CA ASN A 274 -20.42 12.89 1.59
C ASN A 274 -19.13 13.73 1.48
N LEU A 275 -18.02 13.09 1.12
CA LEU A 275 -16.73 13.73 0.90
C LEU A 275 -16.80 14.76 -0.24
N ILE A 276 -17.38 14.40 -1.38
CA ILE A 276 -17.55 15.28 -2.54
C ILE A 276 -18.43 16.48 -2.20
N VAL A 277 -19.59 16.24 -1.57
CA VAL A 277 -20.50 17.31 -1.16
C VAL A 277 -19.78 18.28 -0.23
N TRP A 278 -19.06 17.76 0.77
CA TRP A 278 -18.33 18.59 1.71
C TRP A 278 -17.16 19.37 1.09
N LEU A 279 -16.31 18.75 0.25
CA LEU A 279 -15.22 19.47 -0.43
C LEU A 279 -15.74 20.49 -1.44
N SER A 280 -16.86 20.21 -2.10
CA SER A 280 -17.48 21.13 -3.05
C SER A 280 -18.03 22.40 -2.39
N ASP A 281 -18.23 22.41 -1.07
CA ASP A 281 -18.65 23.60 -0.32
C ASP A 281 -17.46 24.58 -0.10
N TYR A 282 -16.22 24.14 -0.31
CA TYR A 282 -15.01 24.97 -0.23
C TYR A 282 -14.61 25.62 -1.57
N VAL A 283 -15.27 25.27 -2.67
CA VAL A 283 -15.01 25.91 -3.95
C VAL A 283 -15.48 27.36 -3.87
N ASP A 284 -14.55 28.31 -4.11
CA ASP A 284 -14.87 29.74 -4.07
C ASP A 284 -16.03 30.09 -5.02
N LYS A 285 -16.86 31.04 -4.61
CA LYS A 285 -17.95 31.54 -5.46
C LYS A 285 -17.41 32.01 -6.82
N GLY A 286 -17.96 31.47 -7.90
CA GLY A 286 -17.56 31.80 -9.27
C GLY A 286 -16.35 31.02 -9.79
N LYS A 287 -15.77 30.11 -9.00
CA LYS A 287 -14.80 29.13 -9.47
C LYS A 287 -15.45 27.76 -9.64
N GLU A 288 -14.87 26.93 -10.50
CA GLU A 288 -15.32 25.55 -10.72
C GLU A 288 -14.51 24.53 -9.90
N GLN A 289 -13.27 24.86 -9.52
CA GLN A 289 -12.33 23.92 -8.91
C GLN A 289 -11.47 24.59 -7.82
N LEU A 290 -10.90 23.75 -6.95
CA LEU A 290 -9.96 24.10 -5.89
C LEU A 290 -8.53 24.17 -6.43
N ASN A 291 -7.77 25.17 -5.98
CA ASN A 291 -6.37 25.36 -6.34
C ASN A 291 -5.42 24.82 -5.25
N ILE A 292 -5.65 23.58 -4.83
CA ILE A 292 -4.83 22.88 -3.84
C ILE A 292 -4.28 21.63 -4.51
N PRO A 293 -2.97 21.35 -4.45
CA PRO A 293 -2.42 20.13 -5.02
C PRO A 293 -2.99 18.91 -4.29
N PHE A 294 -3.71 18.08 -5.04
CA PHE A 294 -4.51 16.96 -4.55
C PHE A 294 -3.94 15.62 -5.03
N LEU A 295 -3.86 14.65 -4.13
CA LEU A 295 -3.43 13.29 -4.43
C LEU A 295 -4.46 12.28 -3.95
N ILE A 296 -4.90 11.40 -4.85
CA ILE A 296 -5.58 10.15 -4.49
C ILE A 296 -4.57 9.01 -4.55
N ILE A 297 -4.47 8.27 -3.45
CA ILE A 297 -3.87 6.93 -3.43
C ILE A 297 -5.01 5.92 -3.41
N ASP A 298 -5.08 5.07 -4.41
CA ASP A 298 -6.13 4.05 -4.54
C ASP A 298 -5.54 2.67 -4.26
N ASP A 299 -5.76 2.14 -3.06
CA ASP A 299 -5.29 0.82 -2.64
C ASP A 299 -6.26 -0.27 -3.10
N GLU A 300 -5.72 -1.38 -3.62
CA GLU A 300 -6.48 -2.39 -4.38
C GLU A 300 -7.24 -1.75 -5.55
N ALA A 301 -6.53 -0.98 -6.40
CA ALA A 301 -7.12 -0.19 -7.49
C ALA A 301 -7.89 -1.02 -8.54
N ASP A 302 -7.70 -2.33 -8.56
CA ASP A 302 -8.48 -3.30 -9.35
C ASP A 302 -9.84 -3.63 -8.74
N ASN A 303 -10.08 -3.25 -7.49
CA ASN A 303 -11.35 -3.46 -6.79
C ASN A 303 -12.16 -2.17 -6.65
N ALA A 304 -13.43 -2.22 -7.07
CA ALA A 304 -14.48 -1.19 -6.95
C ALA A 304 -14.28 0.14 -7.68
N SER A 305 -13.04 0.62 -7.83
CA SER A 305 -12.72 1.88 -8.49
C SER A 305 -12.89 1.84 -10.01
N LEU A 306 -12.75 0.67 -10.61
CA LEU A 306 -12.86 0.46 -12.06
C LEU A 306 -14.27 0.75 -12.58
N ASN A 307 -14.33 1.17 -13.83
CA ASN A 307 -15.59 1.34 -14.54
C ASN A 307 -16.00 0.04 -15.23
N ASN A 308 -17.09 -0.57 -14.76
CA ASN A 308 -17.59 -1.84 -15.29
C ASN A 308 -18.53 -1.67 -16.50
N GLU A 309 -18.77 -0.45 -16.96
CA GLU A 309 -19.67 -0.13 -18.08
C GLU A 309 -18.98 -0.19 -19.46
N GLY A 310 -17.68 -0.50 -19.49
CA GLY A 310 -16.90 -0.59 -20.72
C GLY A 310 -17.00 0.67 -21.59
N SER A 311 -17.31 0.50 -22.89
CA SER A 311 -17.41 1.61 -23.85
C SER A 311 -18.62 2.53 -23.58
N LYS A 312 -19.68 2.00 -22.95
CA LYS A 312 -20.80 2.81 -22.43
C LYS A 312 -20.38 3.70 -21.26
N GLY A 313 -19.18 3.44 -20.73
CA GLY A 313 -18.44 4.16 -19.70
C GLY A 313 -18.27 5.68 -19.91
N HIS A 314 -18.46 6.14 -21.15
CA HIS A 314 -18.40 7.55 -21.51
C HIS A 314 -19.55 8.37 -20.92
N GLU A 315 -20.79 7.87 -21.02
CA GLU A 315 -21.97 8.55 -20.43
C GLU A 315 -22.38 7.95 -19.08
N TYR A 316 -22.10 6.67 -18.87
CA TYR A 316 -22.50 5.93 -17.67
C TYR A 316 -21.27 5.44 -16.93
N ALA A 317 -21.21 5.60 -15.62
CA ALA A 317 -20.12 5.07 -14.81
C ALA A 317 -20.69 4.24 -13.66
N SER A 318 -19.95 3.23 -13.21
CA SER A 318 -20.21 2.64 -11.89
C SER A 318 -20.23 3.76 -10.84
N LYS A 319 -21.13 3.69 -9.85
CA LYS A 319 -21.33 4.82 -8.93
C LYS A 319 -20.03 5.25 -8.23
N ILE A 320 -19.21 4.28 -7.83
CA ILE A 320 -17.92 4.54 -7.18
C ILE A 320 -16.95 5.21 -8.15
N ASN A 321 -16.76 4.66 -9.35
CA ASN A 321 -15.91 5.26 -10.38
C ASN A 321 -16.35 6.69 -10.71
N GLY A 322 -17.66 6.90 -10.91
CA GLY A 322 -18.21 8.21 -11.20
C GLY A 322 -17.98 9.22 -10.06
N HIS A 323 -18.06 8.76 -8.80
CA HIS A 323 -17.74 9.60 -7.64
C HIS A 323 -16.25 9.93 -7.55
N ILE A 324 -15.34 8.98 -7.81
CA ILE A 324 -13.89 9.24 -7.86
C ILE A 324 -13.58 10.26 -8.97
N ARG A 325 -14.16 10.10 -10.16
CA ARG A 325 -13.98 11.04 -11.29
C ARG A 325 -14.53 12.43 -10.98
N ALA A 326 -15.67 12.54 -10.29
CA ALA A 326 -16.22 13.81 -9.84
C ALA A 326 -15.36 14.46 -8.74
N LEU A 327 -14.86 13.67 -7.79
CA LEU A 327 -13.96 14.12 -6.73
C LEU A 327 -12.66 14.70 -7.30
N LEU A 328 -12.02 13.97 -8.22
CA LEU A 328 -10.84 14.46 -8.94
C LEU A 328 -11.16 15.76 -9.68
N ASN A 329 -12.32 15.85 -10.34
CA ASN A 329 -12.69 17.05 -11.07
C ASN A 329 -12.88 18.29 -10.17
N LEU A 330 -12.97 18.17 -8.84
CA LEU A 330 -13.02 19.33 -7.95
C LEU A 330 -11.67 20.08 -7.86
N PHE A 331 -10.58 19.61 -8.47
CA PHE A 331 -9.24 20.19 -8.30
C PHE A 331 -8.56 20.51 -9.64
N HIS A 332 -7.89 21.66 -9.72
CA HIS A 332 -7.06 22.06 -10.87
C HIS A 332 -5.76 21.23 -10.95
N LYS A 333 -5.16 20.95 -9.79
CA LYS A 333 -3.89 20.23 -9.65
C LYS A 333 -4.12 18.90 -8.95
N LYS A 334 -4.13 17.81 -9.72
CA LYS A 334 -4.58 16.50 -9.24
C LYS A 334 -3.72 15.35 -9.74
N SER A 335 -3.44 14.41 -8.86
CA SER A 335 -2.80 13.15 -9.20
C SER A 335 -3.62 11.98 -8.68
N TYR A 336 -3.74 10.93 -9.48
CA TYR A 336 -4.33 9.65 -9.10
C TYR A 336 -3.27 8.57 -9.22
N LEU A 337 -3.02 7.84 -8.15
CA LEU A 337 -2.04 6.76 -8.09
C LEU A 337 -2.70 5.50 -7.56
N GLY A 338 -2.92 4.53 -8.44
CA GLY A 338 -3.42 3.21 -8.06
C GLY A 338 -2.30 2.32 -7.54
N TYR A 339 -2.59 1.48 -6.56
CA TYR A 339 -1.76 0.38 -6.09
C TYR A 339 -2.52 -0.93 -6.26
N THR A 340 -1.90 -1.95 -6.85
CA THR A 340 -2.54 -3.27 -7.01
C THR A 340 -1.51 -4.39 -7.15
N ALA A 341 -1.92 -5.62 -6.85
CA ALA A 341 -1.19 -6.84 -7.26
C ALA A 341 -1.62 -7.36 -8.64
N THR A 342 -2.80 -6.96 -9.10
CA THR A 342 -3.55 -7.61 -10.17
C THR A 342 -3.93 -6.56 -11.22
N PRO A 343 -2.96 -6.07 -12.00
CA PRO A 343 -3.14 -4.89 -12.85
C PRO A 343 -4.01 -5.15 -14.08
N PHE A 344 -4.37 -6.40 -14.38
CA PHE A 344 -5.08 -6.80 -15.61
C PHE A 344 -6.30 -5.92 -15.85
N ALA A 345 -7.16 -5.77 -14.85
CA ALA A 345 -8.38 -4.98 -15.00
C ALA A 345 -8.07 -3.47 -15.13
N ASN A 346 -7.00 -2.97 -14.50
CA ASN A 346 -6.57 -1.57 -14.62
C ASN A 346 -6.01 -1.23 -16.00
N VAL A 347 -5.28 -2.15 -16.64
CA VAL A 347 -4.67 -1.92 -17.96
C VAL A 347 -5.60 -2.27 -19.12
N LEU A 348 -6.64 -3.07 -18.87
CA LEU A 348 -7.67 -3.43 -19.85
C LEU A 348 -8.93 -2.58 -19.75
N GLN A 349 -9.05 -1.70 -18.75
CA GLN A 349 -10.21 -0.81 -18.64
C GLN A 349 -10.29 0.15 -19.84
N ASP A 350 -11.51 0.53 -20.20
CA ASP A 350 -11.75 1.50 -21.27
C ASP A 350 -11.24 2.90 -20.89
N ARG A 351 -10.64 3.56 -21.88
CA ARG A 351 -10.18 4.95 -21.77
C ARG A 351 -11.32 5.89 -22.09
N ASN A 352 -12.33 5.91 -21.22
CA ASN A 352 -13.51 6.74 -21.43
C ASN A 352 -13.11 8.22 -21.59
N GLU A 353 -13.72 8.91 -22.55
CA GLU A 353 -13.58 10.36 -22.71
C GLU A 353 -14.39 11.11 -21.63
N GLN A 354 -14.15 12.42 -21.50
CA GLN A 354 -14.90 13.26 -20.58
C GLN A 354 -16.40 13.25 -20.89
N PRO A 355 -17.28 12.96 -19.90
CA PRO A 355 -18.72 12.91 -20.13
C PRO A 355 -19.27 14.29 -20.52
N THR A 356 -20.28 14.31 -21.39
CA THR A 356 -20.98 15.54 -21.81
C THR A 356 -22.03 15.99 -20.79
N LYS A 357 -22.56 15.07 -19.99
CA LYS A 357 -23.58 15.33 -18.97
C LYS A 357 -22.94 15.47 -17.60
N ASP A 358 -23.45 16.40 -16.81
CA ASP A 358 -23.06 16.52 -15.41
C ASP A 358 -23.52 15.31 -14.60
N TRP A 359 -22.71 14.93 -13.63
CA TRP A 359 -22.92 13.80 -12.74
C TRP A 359 -23.81 14.21 -11.55
N PRO A 360 -25.01 13.63 -11.41
CA PRO A 360 -25.92 13.98 -10.33
C PRO A 360 -25.54 13.28 -9.02
N ILE A 361 -25.35 14.07 -7.98
CA ILE A 361 -25.15 13.61 -6.61
C ILE A 361 -26.32 14.05 -5.74
N LYS A 362 -27.17 13.08 -5.39
CA LYS A 362 -28.31 13.28 -4.48
C LYS A 362 -27.89 13.12 -3.03
N TYR A 363 -28.12 14.14 -2.20
CA TYR A 363 -27.77 14.14 -0.79
C TYR A 363 -28.89 14.77 0.06
N LYS A 364 -28.83 14.55 1.37
CA LYS A 364 -29.73 15.20 2.31
C LYS A 364 -29.01 16.32 3.02
N ASP A 365 -29.61 17.50 3.06
CA ASP A 365 -29.13 18.64 3.82
C ASP A 365 -30.26 19.13 4.73
N LYS A 366 -30.04 19.12 6.05
CA LYS A 366 -31.05 19.46 7.06
C LYS A 366 -32.41 18.78 6.87
N GLY A 367 -32.41 17.53 6.36
CA GLY A 367 -33.61 16.74 6.12
C GLY A 367 -34.24 16.89 4.74
N GLU A 368 -33.81 17.88 3.94
CA GLU A 368 -34.28 18.12 2.57
C GLU A 368 -33.44 17.34 1.56
N ASN A 369 -34.09 16.77 0.54
CA ASN A 369 -33.38 16.16 -0.58
C ASN A 369 -32.85 17.26 -1.50
N ARG A 370 -31.53 17.27 -1.71
CA ARG A 370 -30.84 18.16 -2.64
C ARG A 370 -30.08 17.35 -3.68
N GLU A 371 -29.82 17.99 -4.81
CA GLU A 371 -29.02 17.43 -5.89
C GLU A 371 -27.93 18.44 -6.26
N LYS A 372 -26.70 17.95 -6.43
CA LYS A 372 -25.60 18.72 -6.99
C LYS A 372 -25.19 18.05 -8.30
N LEU A 373 -25.13 18.84 -9.37
CA LEU A 373 -24.63 18.41 -10.68
C LEU A 373 -23.15 18.80 -10.76
N LEU A 374 -22.28 17.81 -10.99
CA LEU A 374 -20.83 18.01 -11.02
C LEU A 374 -20.23 17.46 -12.31
N LYS A 375 -19.29 18.20 -12.90
CA LYS A 375 -18.47 17.67 -13.99
C LYS A 375 -17.58 16.52 -13.50
N GLN A 376 -17.19 15.65 -14.42
CA GLN A 376 -16.27 14.53 -14.18
C GLN A 376 -15.02 14.67 -15.04
N VAL A 377 -13.90 14.11 -14.58
CA VAL A 377 -12.74 13.87 -15.46
C VAL A 377 -13.03 12.73 -16.45
N ASP A 378 -12.17 12.61 -17.46
CA ASP A 378 -12.24 11.59 -18.51
C ASP A 378 -12.23 10.16 -17.97
N ASN A 379 -11.19 9.74 -17.28
CA ASN A 379 -11.02 8.39 -16.76
C ASN A 379 -9.95 8.38 -15.65
N ILE A 380 -9.70 7.20 -15.09
CA ILE A 380 -8.62 6.92 -14.13
C ILE A 380 -7.62 5.91 -14.71
N PHE A 381 -7.60 5.75 -16.04
CA PHE A 381 -6.66 4.85 -16.72
C PHE A 381 -5.23 5.34 -16.47
N PRO A 382 -4.27 4.46 -16.12
CA PRO A 382 -2.90 4.86 -15.79
C PRO A 382 -2.11 5.20 -17.04
N GLU A 383 -2.46 6.34 -17.65
CA GLU A 383 -1.92 6.74 -18.95
C GLU A 383 -0.50 7.29 -18.86
N ASP A 384 -0.12 7.89 -17.71
CA ASP A 384 1.14 8.61 -17.61
C ASP A 384 2.29 7.68 -17.24
N PHE A 385 2.07 6.75 -16.32
CA PHE A 385 3.05 5.73 -15.99
C PHE A 385 2.48 4.47 -15.33
N ILE A 386 3.22 3.37 -15.50
CA ILE A 386 3.09 2.16 -14.70
C ILE A 386 4.46 1.91 -14.05
N TYR A 387 4.47 1.66 -12.75
CA TYR A 387 5.67 1.41 -11.95
C TYR A 387 5.61 0.00 -11.36
N LEU A 388 6.62 -0.81 -11.60
CA LEU A 388 6.71 -2.19 -11.15
C LEU A 388 7.61 -2.25 -9.92
N LEU A 389 7.03 -2.51 -8.75
CA LEU A 389 7.79 -2.82 -7.55
C LEU A 389 8.29 -4.25 -7.65
N ASN A 390 9.60 -4.42 -7.61
CA ASN A 390 10.19 -5.74 -7.56
C ASN A 390 10.07 -6.31 -6.15
N SER A 391 9.67 -7.57 -6.11
CA SER A 391 9.68 -8.33 -4.87
C SER A 391 11.13 -8.64 -4.48
N PRO A 392 11.43 -8.65 -3.18
CA PRO A 392 12.74 -9.07 -2.72
C PRO A 392 12.99 -10.56 -3.02
N SER A 393 14.24 -10.99 -3.08
CA SER A 393 14.65 -12.36 -3.43
C SER A 393 14.12 -13.46 -2.50
N ASN A 394 13.76 -13.11 -1.27
CA ASN A 394 13.17 -14.00 -0.27
C ASN A 394 11.64 -14.07 -0.37
N TYR A 395 11.04 -13.36 -1.34
CA TYR A 395 9.61 -13.39 -1.56
C TYR A 395 9.18 -14.79 -2.02
N ILE A 396 8.16 -15.32 -1.34
CA ILE A 396 7.52 -16.59 -1.69
C ILE A 396 6.12 -16.24 -2.19
N GLY A 397 6.00 -16.12 -3.51
CA GLY A 397 4.73 -15.86 -4.17
C GLY A 397 4.04 -17.13 -4.64
N ALA A 398 2.88 -16.93 -5.29
CA ALA A 398 2.17 -18.02 -5.96
C ALA A 398 3.09 -18.78 -6.92
N LYS A 399 4.00 -18.09 -7.62
CA LYS A 399 4.99 -18.73 -8.50
C LYS A 399 5.89 -19.69 -7.72
N GLN A 400 6.44 -19.32 -6.57
CA GLN A 400 7.33 -20.19 -5.79
C GLN A 400 6.58 -21.31 -5.04
N ILE A 401 5.30 -21.07 -4.68
CA ILE A 401 4.45 -22.07 -4.01
C ILE A 401 3.91 -23.10 -5.01
N PHE A 402 3.57 -22.65 -6.22
CA PHE A 402 2.91 -23.44 -7.25
C PHE A 402 3.77 -23.67 -8.49
N GLU A 403 5.07 -23.33 -8.46
CA GLU A 403 6.03 -23.73 -9.49
C GLU A 403 6.06 -25.25 -9.48
N THR A 404 5.39 -25.85 -10.47
CA THR A 404 5.70 -27.19 -10.91
C THR A 404 7.16 -27.16 -11.35
N LEU A 405 8.03 -27.73 -10.51
CA LEU A 405 9.44 -28.00 -10.81
C LEU A 405 9.52 -29.02 -11.95
N GLU A 406 9.19 -28.61 -13.16
CA GLU A 406 9.56 -29.25 -14.41
C GLU A 406 9.24 -28.28 -15.55
N VAL A 407 10.20 -28.11 -16.47
CA VAL A 407 9.88 -27.58 -17.79
C VAL A 407 8.83 -28.53 -18.35
N ILE A 408 7.62 -28.05 -18.62
CA ILE A 408 6.64 -28.83 -19.38
C ILE A 408 7.32 -29.08 -20.73
N ASP A 409 7.89 -30.28 -20.91
CA ASP A 409 8.25 -30.77 -22.21
C ASP A 409 6.93 -30.92 -22.95
N ASN A 410 6.58 -29.93 -23.78
CA ASN A 410 5.40 -29.92 -24.64
C ASN A 410 5.43 -31.04 -25.70
N LYS A 411 6.21 -32.11 -25.49
CA LYS A 411 6.22 -33.36 -26.25
C LYS A 411 5.32 -34.44 -25.66
N ALA A 412 4.67 -34.20 -24.52
CA ALA A 412 3.56 -35.04 -24.10
C ALA A 412 2.34 -34.74 -24.99
N GLU A 413 2.28 -35.38 -26.16
CA GLU A 413 1.03 -35.58 -26.87
C GLU A 413 0.05 -36.32 -25.94
N GLY A 414 -0.89 -35.59 -25.33
CA GLY A 414 -2.17 -36.20 -24.94
C GLY A 414 -2.69 -36.00 -23.52
N GLU A 415 -1.88 -35.58 -22.53
CA GLU A 415 -2.40 -35.48 -21.15
C GLU A 415 -2.17 -34.08 -20.56
N LYS A 416 -3.21 -33.24 -20.66
CA LYS A 416 -3.33 -32.04 -19.84
C LYS A 416 -3.55 -32.47 -18.39
N ILE A 417 -2.90 -31.80 -17.43
CA ILE A 417 -3.27 -31.89 -16.02
C ILE A 417 -4.76 -31.51 -15.92
N PRO A 418 -5.64 -32.38 -15.40
CA PRO A 418 -7.06 -32.09 -15.36
C PRO A 418 -7.28 -30.97 -14.33
N LEU A 419 -7.64 -29.78 -14.82
CA LEU A 419 -7.98 -28.59 -14.00
C LEU A 419 -9.20 -28.81 -13.09
N LEU A 420 -9.91 -29.91 -13.29
CA LEU A 420 -10.96 -30.44 -12.42
C LEU A 420 -10.51 -31.84 -12.02
N ALA A 421 -10.34 -32.10 -10.72
CA ALA A 421 -10.27 -33.46 -10.24
C ALA A 421 -11.54 -34.21 -10.73
N SER A 422 -11.41 -35.50 -11.06
CA SER A 422 -12.60 -36.32 -11.32
C SER A 422 -13.61 -36.11 -10.18
N PRO A 423 -14.91 -35.93 -10.48
CA PRO A 423 -15.93 -35.83 -9.46
C PRO A 423 -15.72 -36.94 -8.42
N VAL A 424 -15.55 -36.53 -7.16
CA VAL A 424 -15.39 -37.47 -6.06
C VAL A 424 -16.80 -37.85 -5.64
N ASP A 425 -17.28 -38.99 -6.11
CA ASP A 425 -18.66 -39.47 -5.91
C ASP A 425 -18.86 -40.21 -4.57
N ASP A 426 -17.91 -40.07 -3.63
CA ASP A 426 -17.93 -40.74 -2.32
C ASP A 426 -19.06 -40.23 -1.40
N TYR A 427 -19.65 -39.08 -1.73
CA TYR A 427 -20.79 -38.50 -1.04
C TYR A 427 -22.14 -39.05 -1.50
N ILE A 428 -22.21 -39.80 -2.62
CA ILE A 428 -23.49 -40.29 -3.16
C ILE A 428 -24.20 -41.23 -2.17
N SER A 429 -23.46 -42.06 -1.43
CA SER A 429 -24.02 -42.95 -0.42
C SER A 429 -24.49 -42.24 0.85
N GLU A 430 -24.01 -41.02 1.09
CA GLU A 430 -24.37 -40.18 2.25
C GLU A 430 -25.47 -39.16 1.91
N PHE A 431 -25.89 -39.09 0.64
CA PHE A 431 -26.95 -38.19 0.21
C PHE A 431 -28.32 -38.71 0.66
N PRO A 432 -29.17 -37.89 1.30
CA PRO A 432 -30.47 -38.34 1.78
C PRO A 432 -31.31 -38.86 0.60
N THR A 433 -31.86 -40.08 0.71
CA THR A 433 -32.71 -40.74 -0.30
C THR A 433 -33.95 -39.95 -0.70
N ARG A 434 -34.24 -38.83 -0.03
CA ARG A 434 -35.43 -38.00 -0.23
C ARG A 434 -35.28 -36.94 -1.34
N VAL A 435 -34.17 -36.95 -2.08
CA VAL A 435 -33.87 -35.95 -3.14
C VAL A 435 -33.87 -36.55 -4.55
N PHE A 436 -34.12 -37.85 -4.71
CA PHE A 436 -34.33 -38.46 -6.03
C PHE A 436 -35.84 -38.52 -6.33
N ASP A 437 -36.27 -37.81 -7.37
CA ASP A 437 -37.56 -38.10 -8.02
C ASP A 437 -37.43 -39.43 -8.77
N GLU A 438 -38.46 -40.28 -8.72
CA GLU A 438 -38.44 -41.69 -9.18
C GLU A 438 -38.20 -41.90 -10.68
N ASP A 439 -38.01 -40.83 -11.47
CA ASP A 439 -37.98 -40.89 -12.93
C ASP A 439 -36.57 -40.88 -13.56
N ASP A 440 -35.48 -40.84 -12.77
CA ASP A 440 -34.10 -40.75 -13.29
C ASP A 440 -33.24 -42.02 -13.08
N LEU A 441 -33.83 -43.22 -13.12
CA LEU A 441 -33.09 -44.51 -13.17
C LEU A 441 -33.17 -45.22 -14.53
#